data_AF-A0A0K1PJB1-F1
#
_entry.id   AF-A0A0K1PJB1-F1
#
_cell.length_a   1.000
_cell.length_b   1.000
_cell.length_c   1.000
_cell.angle_alpha   90.00
_cell.angle_beta   90.00
_cell.angle_gamma   90.00
#
_symmetry.space_group_name_H-M   'P 1'
#
loop_
_entity.id
_entity.type
_entity.pdbx_description
1 polymer ?
#
loop_
_entity_poly.entity_id
_entity_poly.type
_entity_poly.pdbx_seq_one_letter_code
_entity_poly.pdbx_strand_id
1 'polypeptide(L)'
;MAMPIERDRPRAHLVVDDFFPPAALEVIFREVRSLERKMKPGLVRDVGHDGQSVFFENERRKNKAVWIHDPSKTLRLFRDRFWSPPMLEAFANAREPLFQIIPNCRAPHLQVSAYMTGDHYDFHEDEGAGVNLTAIVFLASRPEKVRGGDLVLAYGGEETTVRFRHNRLVVFPSKTLHRVTRVRVDSKDVHDARLSLQCWLTYGEEPRRAKARAPEADRPTFLLSEEPIIAVAQALVDSSATADQSPEELYWGAFYLSRILSSNLRFLVEAAGCEFVGPIRIRRGETLDVLARARHDGSPLTIGFQLRGPEVGPSEALGLFVEKGRGRSVSLARKQLPAGADEETTVAILRRLLVAKGTTA
;
A
#
# COMPACT_ATOMS: atom_id res chain seq x y z
N MET A 1 -14.34 -20.02 -27.03
CA MET A 1 -14.24 -19.28 -25.75
C MET A 1 -15.47 -19.62 -24.95
N ALA A 2 -15.35 -19.92 -23.65
CA ALA A 2 -16.54 -20.12 -22.84
C ALA A 2 -17.27 -18.79 -22.67
N MET A 3 -18.60 -18.83 -22.77
CA MET A 3 -19.42 -17.65 -22.52
C MET A 3 -19.53 -17.41 -21.01
N PRO A 4 -19.63 -16.14 -20.55
CA PRO A 4 -19.92 -15.85 -19.15
C PRO A 4 -21.22 -16.48 -18.69
N ILE A 5 -21.17 -17.12 -17.53
CA ILE A 5 -22.34 -17.65 -16.82
C ILE A 5 -22.66 -16.68 -15.69
N GLU A 6 -23.83 -16.06 -15.76
CA GLU A 6 -24.33 -15.20 -14.69
C GLU A 6 -25.01 -16.02 -13.60
N ARG A 7 -24.76 -15.65 -12.35
CA ARG A 7 -25.28 -16.29 -11.14
C ARG A 7 -25.89 -15.22 -10.25
N ASP A 8 -27.10 -15.47 -9.73
CA ASP A 8 -27.87 -14.44 -9.03
C ASP A 8 -27.59 -14.37 -7.51
N ARG A 9 -26.98 -15.42 -6.93
CA ARG A 9 -26.83 -15.58 -5.47
C ARG A 9 -25.38 -15.71 -4.99
N PRO A 10 -25.04 -15.19 -3.79
CA PRO A 10 -25.88 -14.37 -2.92
C PRO A 10 -26.06 -12.94 -3.46
N ARG A 11 -25.26 -12.60 -4.48
CA ARG A 11 -25.37 -11.40 -5.29
C ARG A 11 -24.98 -11.76 -6.71
N ALA A 12 -25.50 -11.00 -7.68
CA ALA A 12 -25.15 -11.15 -9.08
C ALA A 12 -23.62 -11.22 -9.27
N HIS A 13 -23.14 -12.23 -9.97
CA HIS A 13 -21.74 -12.38 -10.36
C HIS A 13 -21.61 -13.18 -11.67
N LEU A 14 -20.56 -12.89 -12.44
CA LEU A 14 -20.23 -13.60 -13.67
C LEU A 14 -19.10 -14.59 -13.41
N VAL A 15 -19.17 -15.76 -14.05
CA VAL A 15 -18.09 -16.74 -14.06
C VAL A 15 -17.75 -17.10 -15.51
N VAL A 16 -16.47 -17.05 -15.88
CA VAL A 16 -15.98 -17.50 -17.19
C VAL A 16 -14.88 -18.52 -16.97
N ASP A 17 -15.11 -19.76 -17.43
CA ASP A 17 -14.08 -20.79 -17.41
C ASP A 17 -13.17 -20.68 -18.64
N ASP A 18 -11.94 -21.16 -18.50
CA ASP A 18 -10.96 -21.20 -19.59
C ASP A 18 -10.75 -19.81 -20.24
N PHE A 19 -10.64 -18.80 -19.38
CA PHE A 19 -10.62 -17.39 -19.74
C PHE A 19 -9.50 -17.07 -20.73
N PHE A 20 -8.25 -17.41 -20.42
CA PHE A 20 -7.11 -17.23 -21.30
C PHE A 20 -6.87 -18.42 -22.24
N PRO A 21 -6.44 -18.20 -23.49
CA PRO A 21 -5.91 -19.28 -24.32
C PRO A 21 -4.56 -19.79 -23.75
N PRO A 22 -4.17 -21.06 -24.03
CA PRO A 22 -2.91 -21.63 -23.53
C PRO A 22 -1.66 -20.78 -23.81
N ALA A 23 -1.55 -20.22 -25.02
CA ALA A 23 -0.41 -19.36 -25.39
C ALA A 23 -0.31 -18.09 -24.52
N ALA A 24 -1.44 -17.53 -24.07
CA ALA A 24 -1.43 -16.39 -23.15
C ALA A 24 -0.99 -16.81 -21.74
N LEU A 25 -1.42 -17.99 -21.27
CA LEU A 25 -1.01 -18.54 -19.97
C LEU A 25 0.51 -18.71 -19.88
N GLU A 26 1.17 -19.19 -20.93
CA GLU A 26 2.63 -19.30 -20.97
C GLU A 26 3.34 -17.95 -20.76
N VAL A 27 2.85 -16.90 -21.42
CA VAL A 27 3.39 -15.54 -21.28
C VAL A 27 3.15 -15.00 -19.87
N ILE A 28 1.94 -15.21 -19.34
CA ILE A 28 1.56 -14.78 -17.99
C ILE A 28 2.45 -15.45 -16.95
N PHE A 29 2.58 -16.78 -16.97
CA PHE A 29 3.41 -17.49 -15.99
C PHE A 29 4.88 -17.11 -16.07
N ARG A 30 5.42 -16.84 -17.28
CA ARG A 30 6.79 -16.36 -17.43
C ARG A 30 6.99 -14.99 -16.76
N GLU A 31 6.06 -14.07 -16.96
CA GLU A 31 6.13 -12.74 -16.32
C GLU A 31 5.92 -12.85 -14.81
N VAL A 32 4.92 -13.60 -14.34
CA VAL A 32 4.67 -13.77 -12.90
C VAL A 32 5.88 -14.34 -12.17
N ARG A 33 6.59 -15.33 -12.76
CA ARG A 33 7.86 -15.82 -12.19
C ARG A 33 8.90 -14.71 -12.02
N SER A 34 9.01 -13.80 -12.99
CA SER A 34 9.92 -12.66 -12.90
C SER A 34 9.55 -11.64 -11.82
N LEU A 35 8.29 -11.65 -11.36
CA LEU A 35 7.79 -10.76 -10.32
C LEU A 35 7.97 -11.29 -8.90
N GLU A 36 8.36 -12.56 -8.72
CA GLU A 36 8.45 -13.22 -7.41
C GLU A 36 9.24 -12.39 -6.39
N ARG A 37 10.42 -11.89 -6.79
CA ARG A 37 11.29 -11.08 -5.92
C ARG A 37 10.68 -9.72 -5.53
N LYS A 38 9.66 -9.26 -6.26
CA LYS A 38 8.95 -8.01 -6.01
C LYS A 38 7.68 -8.22 -5.18
N MET A 39 7.21 -9.45 -5.04
CA MET A 39 6.02 -9.73 -4.25
C MET A 39 6.30 -9.48 -2.77
N LYS A 40 5.38 -8.77 -2.13
CA LYS A 40 5.42 -8.41 -0.70
C LYS A 40 4.26 -9.09 0.03
N PRO A 41 4.32 -9.27 1.36
CA PRO A 41 3.14 -9.68 2.12
C PRO A 41 1.91 -8.84 1.77
N GLY A 42 0.76 -9.49 1.65
CA GLY A 42 -0.52 -8.86 1.41
C GLY A 42 -1.01 -8.16 2.68
N LEU A 43 -1.67 -7.03 2.51
CA LEU A 43 -1.93 -6.11 3.61
C LEU A 43 -3.40 -5.75 3.68
N VAL A 44 -3.86 -5.44 4.88
CA VAL A 44 -5.23 -5.01 5.13
C VAL A 44 -5.21 -3.51 5.32
N ARG A 45 -6.14 -2.82 4.66
CA ARG A 45 -6.42 -1.40 4.88
C ARG A 45 -7.34 -1.28 6.09
N ASP A 46 -6.99 -0.40 7.00
CA ASP A 46 -7.89 0.10 8.04
C ASP A 46 -8.04 1.61 7.88
N VAL A 47 -9.23 2.12 8.15
CA VAL A 47 -9.52 3.54 8.09
C VAL A 47 -9.48 4.06 9.52
N GLY A 48 -8.41 4.78 9.86
CA GLY A 48 -8.26 5.41 11.15
C GLY A 48 -9.38 6.40 11.45
N HIS A 49 -9.51 6.79 12.72
CA HIS A 49 -10.54 7.74 13.17
C HIS A 49 -10.49 9.10 12.46
N ASP A 50 -9.37 9.47 11.85
CA ASP A 50 -9.16 10.68 11.06
C ASP A 50 -9.58 10.54 9.58
N GLY A 51 -10.16 9.40 9.19
CA GLY A 51 -10.53 9.10 7.81
C GLY A 51 -9.36 8.69 6.92
N GLN A 52 -8.15 8.57 7.47
CA GLN A 52 -6.97 8.16 6.70
C GLN A 52 -6.81 6.66 6.67
N SER A 53 -6.15 6.19 5.62
CA SER A 53 -6.01 4.76 5.35
C SER A 53 -4.62 4.28 5.70
N VAL A 54 -4.53 3.45 6.72
CA VAL A 54 -3.30 2.75 7.10
C VAL A 54 -3.40 1.33 6.58
N PHE A 55 -2.30 0.77 6.09
CA PHE A 55 -2.26 -0.65 5.80
C PHE A 55 -1.14 -1.29 6.60
N PHE A 56 -1.31 -2.57 6.91
CA PHE A 56 -0.41 -3.32 7.76
C PHE A 56 -0.57 -4.82 7.50
N GLU A 57 0.45 -5.59 7.86
CA GLU A 57 0.34 -7.04 7.91
C GLU A 57 -0.68 -7.42 8.97
N ASN A 58 -1.63 -8.27 8.61
CA ASN A 58 -2.72 -8.64 9.48
C ASN A 58 -3.00 -10.14 9.32
N GLU A 59 -3.29 -10.83 10.41
CA GLU A 59 -3.58 -12.27 10.35
C GLU A 59 -4.74 -12.62 9.42
N ARG A 60 -5.68 -11.69 9.22
CA ARG A 60 -6.80 -11.80 8.28
C ARG A 60 -6.36 -11.94 6.83
N ARG A 61 -5.14 -11.53 6.47
CA ARG A 61 -4.63 -11.62 5.10
C ARG A 61 -3.23 -12.21 5.10
N LYS A 62 -3.13 -13.47 4.70
CA LYS A 62 -1.87 -14.19 4.51
C LYS A 62 -1.74 -14.53 3.04
N ASN A 63 -1.02 -13.71 2.28
CA ASN A 63 -0.65 -13.97 0.90
C ASN A 63 0.56 -13.10 0.55
N LYS A 64 1.14 -13.28 -0.65
CA LYS A 64 2.04 -12.28 -1.23
C LYS A 64 1.35 -11.57 -2.40
N ALA A 65 1.65 -10.31 -2.64
CA ALA A 65 1.06 -9.51 -3.71
C ALA A 65 2.07 -8.56 -4.35
N VAL A 66 1.82 -8.22 -5.62
CA VAL A 66 2.54 -7.17 -6.36
C VAL A 66 1.56 -6.50 -7.31
N TRP A 67 1.69 -5.19 -7.46
CA TRP A 67 0.94 -4.44 -8.48
C TRP A 67 1.73 -4.39 -9.78
N ILE A 68 1.04 -4.62 -10.89
CA ILE A 68 1.59 -4.48 -12.24
C ILE A 68 0.85 -3.39 -13.00
N HIS A 69 1.63 -2.61 -13.73
CA HIS A 69 1.21 -1.47 -14.54
C HIS A 69 1.74 -1.64 -15.97
N ASP A 70 1.36 -0.73 -16.87
CA ASP A 70 2.00 -0.67 -18.18
C ASP A 70 3.52 -0.47 -18.06
N PRO A 71 4.33 -1.15 -18.89
CA PRO A 71 3.97 -1.94 -20.08
C PRO A 71 3.86 -3.47 -19.83
N SER A 72 3.30 -3.92 -18.71
CA SER A 72 3.16 -5.36 -18.39
C SER A 72 2.43 -6.16 -19.49
N LYS A 73 2.98 -7.32 -19.85
CA LYS A 73 2.38 -8.20 -20.88
C LYS A 73 1.12 -8.88 -20.36
N THR A 74 1.10 -9.27 -19.08
CA THR A 74 -0.03 -9.88 -18.37
C THR A 74 -1.21 -8.92 -18.31
N LEU A 75 -0.96 -7.65 -17.98
CA LEU A 75 -1.99 -6.62 -17.97
C LEU A 75 -2.59 -6.41 -19.36
N ARG A 76 -1.76 -6.33 -20.40
CA ARG A 76 -2.24 -6.23 -21.79
C ARG A 76 -3.08 -7.44 -22.19
N LEU A 77 -2.60 -8.67 -21.95
CA LEU A 77 -3.34 -9.90 -22.28
C LEU A 77 -4.69 -9.96 -21.54
N PHE A 78 -4.74 -9.55 -20.27
CA PHE A 78 -5.99 -9.44 -19.54
C PHE A 78 -6.95 -8.46 -20.23
N ARG A 79 -6.49 -7.25 -20.57
CA ARG A 79 -7.32 -6.23 -21.25
C ARG A 79 -7.81 -6.71 -22.61
N ASP A 80 -6.91 -7.22 -23.45
CA ASP A 80 -7.22 -7.72 -24.80
C ASP A 80 -8.31 -8.81 -24.73
N ARG A 81 -8.23 -9.67 -23.70
CA ARG A 81 -9.22 -10.73 -23.51
C ARG A 81 -10.54 -10.22 -22.92
N PHE A 82 -10.48 -9.42 -21.87
CA PHE A 82 -11.64 -8.95 -21.12
C PHE A 82 -12.52 -8.01 -21.96
N TRP A 83 -11.92 -7.20 -22.83
CA TRP A 83 -12.63 -6.33 -23.80
C TRP A 83 -12.66 -6.94 -25.22
N SER A 84 -12.50 -8.25 -25.36
CA SER A 84 -12.66 -8.90 -26.68
C SER A 84 -14.13 -8.82 -27.15
N PRO A 85 -14.40 -8.82 -28.46
CA PRO A 85 -15.77 -8.66 -28.98
C PRO A 85 -16.82 -9.61 -28.36
N PRO A 86 -16.56 -10.92 -28.19
CA PRO A 86 -17.58 -11.78 -27.60
C PRO A 86 -17.76 -11.58 -26.08
N MET A 87 -16.77 -11.02 -25.37
CA MET A 87 -16.96 -10.60 -23.97
C MET A 87 -17.81 -9.34 -23.89
N LEU A 88 -17.56 -8.36 -24.76
CA LEU A 88 -18.36 -7.12 -24.84
C LEU A 88 -19.82 -7.40 -25.17
N GLU A 89 -20.06 -8.31 -26.12
CA GLU A 89 -21.40 -8.78 -26.45
C GLU A 89 -22.07 -9.46 -25.25
N ALA A 90 -21.36 -10.31 -24.51
CA ALA A 90 -21.89 -10.94 -23.31
C ALA A 90 -22.23 -9.92 -22.21
N PHE A 91 -21.40 -8.89 -22.00
CA PHE A 91 -21.67 -7.83 -21.02
C PHE A 91 -22.87 -6.97 -21.42
N ALA A 92 -22.99 -6.60 -22.70
CA ALA A 92 -24.13 -5.84 -23.21
C ALA A 92 -25.46 -6.58 -23.03
N ASN A 93 -25.43 -7.92 -23.04
CA ASN A 93 -26.61 -8.78 -22.86
C ASN A 93 -26.75 -9.36 -21.45
N ALA A 94 -25.94 -8.92 -20.48
CA ALA A 94 -26.04 -9.41 -19.10
C ALA A 94 -27.37 -9.01 -18.46
N ARG A 95 -27.93 -9.86 -17.59
CA ARG A 95 -29.23 -9.59 -16.95
C ARG A 95 -29.10 -8.51 -15.88
N GLU A 96 -28.05 -8.58 -15.06
CA GLU A 96 -27.70 -7.56 -14.08
C GLU A 96 -27.19 -6.27 -14.76
N PRO A 97 -27.89 -5.13 -14.65
CA PRO A 97 -27.49 -3.87 -15.28
C PRO A 97 -26.09 -3.42 -14.88
N LEU A 98 -25.61 -3.76 -13.67
CA LEU A 98 -24.26 -3.42 -13.27
C LEU A 98 -23.18 -4.07 -14.15
N PHE A 99 -23.43 -5.21 -14.81
CA PHE A 99 -22.44 -5.77 -15.74
C PHE A 99 -22.47 -5.10 -17.12
N GLN A 100 -23.59 -4.46 -17.48
CA GLN A 100 -23.72 -3.75 -18.75
C GLN A 100 -22.86 -2.48 -18.82
N ILE A 101 -22.34 -1.97 -17.69
CA ILE A 101 -21.42 -0.82 -17.68
C ILE A 101 -19.97 -1.21 -17.98
N ILE A 102 -19.62 -2.50 -17.96
CA ILE A 102 -18.24 -2.98 -18.15
C ILE A 102 -17.60 -2.48 -19.46
N PRO A 103 -18.30 -2.41 -20.61
CA PRO A 103 -17.75 -1.82 -21.84
C PRO A 103 -17.23 -0.39 -21.67
N ASN A 104 -17.78 0.36 -20.72
CA ASN A 104 -17.37 1.74 -20.37
C ASN A 104 -16.40 1.81 -19.19
N CYS A 105 -15.95 0.65 -18.70
CA CYS A 105 -14.93 0.55 -17.67
C CYS A 105 -13.55 0.32 -18.27
N ARG A 106 -12.54 0.40 -17.40
CA ARG A 106 -11.14 0.08 -17.73
C ARG A 106 -10.42 -0.58 -16.55
N ALA A 107 -9.33 -1.26 -16.88
CA ALA A 107 -8.45 -1.97 -15.96
C ALA A 107 -7.06 -1.29 -15.91
N PRO A 108 -6.85 -0.22 -15.10
CA PRO A 108 -5.60 0.54 -15.14
C PRO A 108 -4.38 -0.24 -14.64
N HIS A 109 -4.59 -1.25 -13.81
CA HIS A 109 -3.54 -2.07 -13.24
C HIS A 109 -4.12 -3.44 -12.82
N LEU A 110 -3.24 -4.39 -12.54
CA LEU A 110 -3.61 -5.65 -11.89
C LEU A 110 -2.83 -5.81 -10.59
N GLN A 111 -3.47 -6.40 -9.58
CA GLN A 111 -2.76 -6.98 -8.46
C GLN A 111 -2.58 -8.47 -8.73
N VAL A 112 -1.32 -8.92 -8.77
CA VAL A 112 -0.96 -10.34 -8.81
C VAL A 112 -0.76 -10.79 -7.37
N SER A 113 -1.58 -11.73 -6.91
CA SER A 113 -1.46 -12.32 -5.58
C SER A 113 -1.09 -13.79 -5.66
N ALA A 114 -0.19 -14.25 -4.80
CA ALA A 114 0.24 -15.63 -4.66
C ALA A 114 -0.09 -16.17 -3.27
N TYR A 115 -0.64 -17.38 -3.22
CA TYR A 115 -1.08 -18.07 -2.02
C TYR A 115 -0.45 -19.47 -1.97
N MET A 116 0.30 -19.74 -0.90
CA MET A 116 0.87 -21.05 -0.56
C MET A 116 0.04 -21.76 0.51
N THR A 117 0.52 -22.88 1.02
CA THR A 117 -0.15 -23.61 2.10
C THR A 117 -0.29 -22.74 3.35
N GLY A 118 -1.53 -22.58 3.84
CA GLY A 118 -1.87 -21.77 5.01
C GLY A 118 -2.34 -20.35 4.68
N ASP A 119 -2.02 -19.87 3.48
CA ASP A 119 -2.41 -18.54 3.00
C ASP A 119 -3.93 -18.45 2.80
N HIS A 120 -4.50 -17.28 3.09
CA HIS A 120 -5.92 -16.97 3.02
C HIS A 120 -6.15 -15.45 3.02
N TYR A 121 -7.39 -15.03 2.79
CA TYR A 121 -7.81 -13.66 3.05
C TYR A 121 -9.25 -13.68 3.57
N ASP A 122 -9.46 -13.29 4.82
CA ASP A 122 -10.76 -13.26 5.47
C ASP A 122 -11.74 -12.26 4.84
N PHE A 123 -12.98 -12.28 5.32
CA PHE A 123 -14.05 -11.44 4.81
C PHE A 123 -13.68 -9.96 4.80
N HIS A 124 -13.80 -9.34 3.64
CA HIS A 124 -13.61 -7.93 3.41
C HIS A 124 -14.48 -7.46 2.24
N GLU A 125 -14.64 -6.15 2.12
CA GLU A 125 -15.14 -5.51 0.91
C GLU A 125 -13.98 -4.84 0.18
N ASP A 126 -14.11 -4.71 -1.12
CA ASP A 126 -13.18 -3.88 -1.88
C ASP A 126 -13.61 -2.43 -1.82
N GLU A 127 -12.69 -1.57 -1.41
CA GLU A 127 -12.95 -0.14 -1.15
C GLU A 127 -12.03 0.77 -1.95
N GLY A 128 -12.60 1.85 -2.47
CA GLY A 128 -11.87 2.89 -3.20
C GLY A 128 -12.81 3.76 -4.03
N ALA A 129 -12.39 4.99 -4.31
CA ALA A 129 -13.15 5.87 -5.20
C ALA A 129 -13.21 5.25 -6.61
N GLY A 130 -14.43 5.07 -7.14
CA GLY A 130 -14.65 4.53 -8.48
C GLY A 130 -14.51 3.00 -8.61
N VAL A 131 -14.46 2.27 -7.49
CA VAL A 131 -14.37 0.80 -7.46
C VAL A 131 -15.78 0.20 -7.40
N ASN A 132 -16.36 -0.08 -8.56
CA ASN A 132 -17.74 -0.62 -8.65
C ASN A 132 -17.79 -2.13 -8.85
N LEU A 133 -16.87 -2.65 -9.68
CA LEU A 133 -16.78 -4.06 -10.02
C LEU A 133 -15.35 -4.57 -9.80
N THR A 134 -15.26 -5.81 -9.34
CA THR A 134 -13.99 -6.52 -9.17
C THR A 134 -13.97 -7.71 -10.11
N ALA A 135 -12.87 -7.86 -10.85
CA ALA A 135 -12.61 -8.98 -11.73
C ALA A 135 -11.39 -9.76 -11.21
N ILE A 136 -11.55 -11.06 -10.99
CA ILE A 136 -10.48 -11.93 -10.47
C ILE A 136 -10.31 -13.14 -11.38
N VAL A 137 -9.10 -13.38 -11.88
CA VAL A 137 -8.75 -14.62 -12.59
C VAL A 137 -7.94 -15.53 -11.67
N PHE A 138 -8.37 -16.78 -11.50
CA PHE A 138 -7.67 -17.79 -10.71
C PHE A 138 -6.68 -18.55 -11.58
N LEU A 139 -5.43 -18.67 -11.15
CA LEU A 139 -4.38 -19.37 -11.90
C LEU A 139 -3.56 -20.28 -10.98
N ALA A 140 -2.96 -21.32 -11.53
CA ALA A 140 -1.96 -22.17 -10.90
C ALA A 140 -1.24 -22.89 -12.03
N SER A 141 0.10 -23.00 -11.96
CA SER A 141 0.87 -23.72 -12.97
C SER A 141 0.65 -25.23 -12.90
N ARG A 142 0.34 -25.72 -11.68
CA ARG A 142 0.04 -27.10 -11.33
C ARG A 142 -1.26 -27.19 -10.53
N PRO A 143 -2.41 -26.95 -11.16
CA PRO A 143 -3.69 -26.85 -10.45
C PRO A 143 -4.09 -28.14 -9.74
N GLU A 144 -3.60 -29.29 -10.19
CA GLU A 144 -3.79 -30.59 -9.53
C GLU A 144 -3.22 -30.63 -8.10
N LYS A 145 -2.26 -29.76 -7.77
CA LYS A 145 -1.65 -29.64 -6.43
C LYS A 145 -2.37 -28.66 -5.50
N VAL A 146 -3.31 -27.88 -6.00
CA VAL A 146 -3.98 -26.82 -5.24
C VAL A 146 -5.32 -27.33 -4.71
N ARG A 147 -5.59 -27.10 -3.42
CA ARG A 147 -6.88 -27.32 -2.75
C ARG A 147 -7.24 -26.09 -1.92
N GLY A 148 -8.53 -25.83 -1.73
CA GLY A 148 -9.00 -24.59 -1.12
C GLY A 148 -8.68 -23.38 -2.02
N GLY A 149 -8.52 -22.20 -1.44
CA GLY A 149 -8.35 -20.96 -2.23
C GLY A 149 -9.59 -20.56 -3.02
N ASP A 150 -10.73 -21.11 -2.62
CA ASP A 150 -12.06 -20.80 -3.13
C ASP A 150 -12.43 -19.36 -2.75
N LEU A 151 -13.15 -18.68 -3.64
CA LEU A 151 -13.72 -17.38 -3.36
C LEU A 151 -15.12 -17.58 -2.75
N VAL A 152 -15.32 -17.12 -1.53
CA VAL A 152 -16.65 -17.09 -0.90
C VAL A 152 -17.18 -15.67 -1.01
N LEU A 153 -18.36 -15.53 -1.61
CA LEU A 153 -19.12 -14.28 -1.65
C LEU A 153 -20.22 -14.35 -0.61
N ALA A 154 -20.49 -13.25 0.09
CA ALA A 154 -21.53 -13.13 1.08
C ALA A 154 -22.35 -11.84 0.86
N TYR A 155 -23.67 -11.96 0.90
CA TYR A 155 -24.59 -10.83 0.78
C TYR A 155 -25.96 -11.19 1.37
N GLY A 156 -26.57 -10.28 2.13
CA GLY A 156 -27.92 -10.50 2.69
C GLY A 156 -28.03 -11.70 3.63
N GLY A 157 -26.94 -12.10 4.30
CA GLY A 157 -26.92 -13.29 5.17
C GLY A 157 -26.77 -14.63 4.43
N GLU A 158 -26.69 -14.61 3.09
CA GLU A 158 -26.39 -15.78 2.27
C GLU A 158 -24.92 -15.81 1.84
N GLU A 159 -24.37 -17.01 1.67
CA GLU A 159 -23.03 -17.24 1.11
C GLU A 159 -23.10 -18.13 -0.14
N THR A 160 -22.23 -17.87 -1.12
CA THR A 160 -21.91 -18.84 -2.17
C THR A 160 -20.41 -19.01 -2.30
N THR A 161 -20.00 -20.22 -2.67
CA THR A 161 -18.59 -20.55 -2.90
C THR A 161 -18.33 -20.74 -4.39
N VAL A 162 -17.51 -19.88 -4.97
CA VAL A 162 -16.92 -20.10 -6.27
C VAL A 162 -15.64 -20.90 -6.08
N ARG A 163 -15.75 -22.22 -6.31
CA ARG A 163 -14.62 -23.14 -6.19
C ARG A 163 -13.46 -22.71 -7.09
N PHE A 164 -12.25 -22.83 -6.56
CA PHE A 164 -11.03 -22.65 -7.33
C PHE A 164 -11.03 -23.58 -8.53
N ARG A 165 -10.80 -22.98 -9.70
CA ARG A 165 -10.56 -23.66 -10.96
C ARG A 165 -9.51 -22.87 -11.70
N HIS A 166 -8.50 -23.55 -12.23
CA HIS A 166 -7.51 -22.90 -13.08
C HIS A 166 -8.17 -22.18 -14.24
N ASN A 167 -7.71 -20.96 -14.52
CA ASN A 167 -8.14 -20.15 -15.64
C ASN A 167 -9.62 -19.75 -15.59
N ARG A 168 -10.18 -19.62 -14.38
CA ARG A 168 -11.53 -19.10 -14.14
C ARG A 168 -11.48 -17.60 -13.84
N LEU A 169 -12.21 -16.81 -14.59
CA LEU A 169 -12.55 -15.43 -14.27
C LEU A 169 -13.83 -15.39 -13.43
N VAL A 170 -13.86 -14.52 -12.42
CA VAL A 170 -15.05 -14.14 -11.67
C VAL A 170 -15.18 -12.62 -11.68
N VAL A 171 -16.37 -12.08 -12.01
CA VAL A 171 -16.66 -10.64 -11.91
C VAL A 171 -17.83 -10.43 -10.97
N PHE A 172 -17.70 -9.54 -9.99
CA PHE A 172 -18.73 -9.29 -8.99
C PHE A 172 -18.71 -7.83 -8.52
N PRO A 173 -19.81 -7.31 -7.93
CA PRO A 173 -19.84 -5.98 -7.34
C PRO A 173 -18.80 -5.85 -6.22
N SER A 174 -17.94 -4.84 -6.26
CA SER A 174 -16.82 -4.70 -5.31
C SER A 174 -17.25 -4.61 -3.84
N LYS A 175 -18.44 -4.05 -3.61
CA LYS A 175 -19.12 -3.99 -2.30
C LYS A 175 -19.80 -5.29 -1.89
N THR A 176 -19.36 -6.42 -2.43
CA THR A 176 -19.79 -7.75 -1.97
C THR A 176 -18.77 -8.20 -0.95
N LEU A 177 -19.23 -8.55 0.25
CA LEU A 177 -18.37 -9.11 1.27
C LEU A 177 -17.81 -10.43 0.74
N HIS A 178 -16.49 -10.59 0.75
CA HIS A 178 -15.87 -11.78 0.16
C HIS A 178 -14.58 -12.17 0.85
N ARG A 179 -14.20 -13.45 0.72
CA ARG A 179 -12.97 -14.02 1.27
C ARG A 179 -12.36 -15.06 0.36
N VAL A 180 -11.06 -15.30 0.53
CA VAL A 180 -10.33 -16.45 -0.03
C VAL A 180 -10.13 -17.47 1.08
N THR A 181 -10.72 -18.65 0.90
CA THR A 181 -10.53 -19.77 1.84
C THR A 181 -9.08 -20.20 1.92
N ARG A 182 -8.70 -20.84 3.03
CA ARG A 182 -7.33 -21.31 3.25
C ARG A 182 -6.86 -22.21 2.11
N VAL A 183 -5.69 -21.90 1.58
CA VAL A 183 -5.04 -22.63 0.49
C VAL A 183 -4.20 -23.77 1.06
N ARG A 184 -4.20 -24.91 0.36
CA ARG A 184 -3.24 -26.00 0.53
C ARG A 184 -2.61 -26.28 -0.84
N VAL A 185 -1.29 -26.16 -0.91
CA VAL A 185 -0.49 -26.50 -2.09
C VAL A 185 0.37 -27.72 -1.74
N ASP A 186 0.23 -28.80 -2.49
CA ASP A 186 1.06 -30.00 -2.37
C ASP A 186 2.42 -29.81 -3.07
N SER A 187 3.14 -28.77 -2.65
CA SER A 187 4.46 -28.40 -3.15
C SER A 187 5.12 -27.40 -2.20
N LYS A 188 6.46 -27.39 -2.19
CA LYS A 188 7.27 -26.32 -1.61
C LYS A 188 7.75 -25.31 -2.65
N ASP A 189 7.58 -25.61 -3.93
CA ASP A 189 7.90 -24.66 -5.00
C ASP A 189 6.85 -23.55 -5.03
N VAL A 190 7.30 -22.31 -4.84
CA VAL A 190 6.44 -21.11 -4.87
C VAL A 190 5.82 -20.88 -6.24
N HIS A 191 6.36 -21.46 -7.30
CA HIS A 191 5.79 -21.41 -8.64
C HIS A 191 4.56 -22.31 -8.81
N ASP A 192 4.31 -23.21 -7.87
CA ASP A 192 3.09 -24.02 -7.80
C ASP A 192 1.96 -23.32 -7.01
N ALA A 193 2.19 -22.08 -6.55
CA ALA A 193 1.22 -21.30 -5.79
C ALA A 193 -0.14 -21.17 -6.50
N ARG A 194 -1.20 -21.03 -5.71
CA ARG A 194 -2.48 -20.52 -6.19
C ARG A 194 -2.31 -19.02 -6.42
N LEU A 195 -2.50 -18.59 -7.66
CA LEU A 195 -2.40 -17.19 -8.06
C LEU A 195 -3.79 -16.58 -8.28
N SER A 196 -3.89 -15.26 -8.08
CA SER A 196 -4.95 -14.46 -8.69
C SER A 196 -4.42 -13.23 -9.39
N LEU A 197 -5.05 -12.91 -10.51
CA LEU A 197 -4.98 -11.60 -11.15
C LEU A 197 -6.26 -10.84 -10.79
N GLN A 198 -6.16 -9.81 -9.94
CA GLN A 198 -7.30 -9.00 -9.52
C GLN A 198 -7.25 -7.63 -10.16
N CYS A 199 -8.38 -7.17 -10.66
CA CYS A 199 -8.60 -5.81 -11.15
C CYS A 199 -9.84 -5.20 -10.51
N TRP A 200 -9.76 -3.92 -10.19
CA TRP A 200 -10.90 -3.09 -9.87
C TRP A 200 -11.27 -2.27 -11.10
N LEU A 201 -12.44 -2.56 -11.67
CA LEU A 201 -12.89 -1.90 -12.89
C LEU A 201 -13.32 -0.47 -12.55
N THR A 202 -12.68 0.49 -13.20
CA THR A 202 -12.97 1.92 -13.04
C THR A 202 -13.85 2.39 -14.19
N TYR A 203 -14.96 3.06 -13.88
CA TYR A 203 -15.87 3.61 -14.89
C TYR A 203 -15.34 4.92 -15.47
N GLY A 204 -15.49 5.11 -16.79
CA GLY A 204 -15.15 6.34 -17.48
C GLY A 204 -13.71 6.42 -18.00
N GLU A 205 -13.35 7.58 -18.56
CA GLU A 205 -12.01 7.86 -19.11
C GLU A 205 -10.91 7.80 -18.03
N GLU A 206 -9.64 7.87 -18.45
CA GLU A 206 -8.59 8.26 -17.50
C GLU A 206 -9.07 9.48 -16.73
N PRO A 207 -9.07 9.49 -15.38
CA PRO A 207 -9.16 10.74 -14.69
C PRO A 207 -8.00 11.54 -15.27
N ARG A 208 -8.31 12.58 -16.05
CA ARG A 208 -7.33 13.55 -16.56
C ARG A 208 -6.41 13.76 -15.41
N ARG A 209 -5.15 13.25 -15.49
CA ARG A 209 -4.22 13.12 -14.35
C ARG A 209 -4.60 14.17 -13.35
N ALA A 210 -5.33 13.80 -12.29
CA ALA A 210 -6.02 14.79 -11.47
C ALA A 210 -4.97 15.86 -11.21
N LYS A 211 -5.17 17.09 -11.74
CA LYS A 211 -4.17 18.17 -11.66
C LYS A 211 -3.69 18.08 -10.24
N ALA A 212 -2.44 17.67 -10.02
CA ALA A 212 -2.00 17.20 -8.71
C ALA A 212 -2.49 18.25 -7.73
N ARG A 213 -3.57 17.95 -7.00
CA ARG A 213 -4.11 18.90 -6.05
C ARG A 213 -2.92 19.10 -5.14
N ALA A 214 -2.46 20.34 -4.98
CA ALA A 214 -1.39 20.64 -4.03
C ALA A 214 -1.79 19.87 -2.76
N PRO A 215 -1.05 18.81 -2.41
CA PRO A 215 -1.60 17.77 -1.55
C PRO A 215 -2.01 18.44 -0.25
N GLU A 216 -3.31 18.54 -0.01
CA GLU A 216 -3.84 19.13 1.21
C GLU A 216 -3.38 18.29 2.41
N ALA A 217 -3.14 16.99 2.15
CA ALA A 217 -2.50 16.02 3.03
C ALA A 217 -0.95 16.14 3.15
N ASP A 218 -0.31 17.09 2.46
CA ASP A 218 1.10 17.47 2.72
C ASP A 218 1.20 18.76 3.52
N ARG A 219 0.07 19.40 3.86
CA ARG A 219 0.09 20.48 4.84
C ARG A 219 0.61 19.92 6.16
N PRO A 220 1.57 20.62 6.80
CA PRO A 220 2.08 20.21 8.10
C PRO A 220 0.91 20.18 9.09
N THR A 221 0.66 19.03 9.70
CA THR A 221 -0.46 18.85 10.64
C THR A 221 -0.06 19.18 12.07
N PHE A 222 1.25 19.25 12.37
CA PHE A 222 1.82 19.48 13.71
C PHE A 222 1.29 18.57 14.82
N LEU A 223 0.65 17.44 14.49
CA LEU A 223 0.25 16.38 15.44
C LEU A 223 1.45 15.60 16.00
N LEU A 224 2.63 16.21 16.02
CA LEU A 224 3.92 15.58 16.22
C LEU A 224 4.06 14.87 17.57
N SER A 225 3.33 15.33 18.58
CA SER A 225 3.39 14.83 19.96
C SER A 225 2.12 14.13 20.41
N GLU A 226 1.23 13.79 19.48
CA GLU A 226 0.06 12.98 19.81
C GLU A 226 0.44 11.53 20.07
N GLU A 227 -0.21 10.94 21.07
CA GLU A 227 0.04 9.58 21.55
C GLU A 227 0.05 8.51 20.42
N PRO A 228 -0.84 8.56 19.41
CA PRO A 228 -0.82 7.58 18.31
C PRO A 228 0.43 7.67 17.42
N ILE A 229 0.94 8.88 17.17
CA ILE A 229 2.11 9.11 16.32
C ILE A 229 3.38 8.59 17.02
N ILE A 230 3.45 8.79 18.33
CA ILE A 230 4.53 8.28 19.16
C ILE A 230 4.48 6.75 19.25
N ALA A 231 3.31 6.16 19.49
CA ALA A 231 3.15 4.70 19.55
C ALA A 231 3.58 4.01 18.24
N VAL A 232 3.22 4.60 17.08
CA VAL A 232 3.67 4.10 15.77
C VAL A 232 5.18 4.23 15.61
N ALA A 233 5.78 5.33 16.07
CA ALA A 233 7.23 5.52 16.03
C ALA A 233 7.98 4.50 16.87
N GLN A 234 7.49 4.24 18.09
CA GLN A 234 8.05 3.29 19.03
C GLN A 234 7.99 1.86 18.47
N ALA A 235 6.85 1.47 17.91
CA ALA A 235 6.71 0.17 17.24
C ALA A 235 7.68 0.01 16.05
N LEU A 236 8.12 1.10 15.43
CA LEU A 236 9.13 1.06 14.38
C LEU A 236 10.52 0.90 14.95
N VAL A 237 10.88 1.54 16.06
CA VAL A 237 12.18 1.34 16.69
C VAL A 237 12.41 -0.14 17.00
N ASP A 238 11.36 -0.85 17.45
CA ASP A 238 11.43 -2.27 17.83
C ASP A 238 11.45 -3.26 16.64
N SER A 239 11.33 -2.77 15.41
CA SER A 239 11.18 -3.62 14.21
C SER A 239 12.54 -4.06 13.64
N SER A 240 12.64 -5.29 13.14
CA SER A 240 13.88 -5.92 12.66
C SER A 240 14.35 -5.49 11.24
N ALA A 241 13.97 -4.29 10.77
CA ALA A 241 14.32 -3.79 9.43
C ALA A 241 15.74 -3.16 9.38
N THR A 242 16.22 -2.87 8.16
CA THR A 242 17.58 -2.32 7.90
C THR A 242 17.76 -0.87 8.39
N ALA A 243 19.01 -0.46 8.69
CA ALA A 243 19.32 0.75 9.47
C ALA A 243 19.15 2.13 8.77
N ASP A 244 19.22 2.21 7.43
CA ASP A 244 19.03 3.47 6.70
C ASP A 244 18.05 3.23 5.56
N GLN A 245 16.93 3.95 5.57
CA GLN A 245 15.82 3.75 4.64
C GLN A 245 15.25 5.10 4.18
N SER A 246 14.81 5.15 2.93
CA SER A 246 13.96 6.26 2.47
C SER A 246 12.55 6.15 3.07
N PRO A 247 11.79 7.26 3.15
CA PRO A 247 10.38 7.21 3.53
C PRO A 247 9.55 6.21 2.70
N GLU A 248 9.89 6.05 1.42
CA GLU A 248 9.26 5.09 0.51
C GLU A 248 9.65 3.63 0.81
N GLU A 249 10.83 3.40 1.37
CA GLU A 249 11.31 2.06 1.77
C GLU A 249 10.71 1.60 3.11
N LEU A 250 10.34 2.55 3.97
CA LEU A 250 9.61 2.33 5.22
C LEU A 250 8.12 2.16 4.96
N TYR A 251 7.74 1.00 4.44
CA TYR A 251 6.34 0.72 4.10
C TYR A 251 5.60 0.06 5.28
N TRP A 252 4.53 0.73 5.73
CA TRP A 252 3.45 0.36 6.67
C TRP A 252 3.59 0.74 8.14
N GLY A 253 2.59 1.49 8.66
CA GLY A 253 2.66 2.28 9.91
C GLY A 253 3.61 3.49 9.79
N ALA A 254 4.85 3.23 9.37
CA ALA A 254 5.90 4.21 9.14
C ALA A 254 5.63 5.18 8.00
N PHE A 255 4.92 4.78 6.95
CA PHE A 255 4.70 5.67 5.81
C PHE A 255 3.96 6.95 6.23
N TYR A 256 2.96 6.81 7.12
CA TYR A 256 2.20 7.95 7.61
C TYR A 256 3.03 8.83 8.54
N LEU A 257 3.68 8.20 9.52
CA LEU A 257 4.61 8.89 10.42
C LEU A 257 5.73 9.59 9.64
N SER A 258 6.35 8.90 8.69
CA SER A 258 7.41 9.42 7.83
C SER A 258 6.91 10.60 6.99
N ARG A 259 5.68 10.56 6.49
CA ARG A 259 5.08 11.65 5.72
C ARG A 259 4.75 12.85 6.59
N ILE A 260 4.14 12.65 7.76
CA ILE A 260 3.88 13.71 8.74
C ILE A 260 5.19 14.35 9.19
N LEU A 261 6.16 13.54 9.63
CA LEU A 261 7.47 14.03 10.07
C LEU A 261 8.23 14.69 8.93
N SER A 262 8.19 14.15 7.71
CA SER A 262 8.84 14.74 6.54
C SER A 262 8.22 16.08 6.12
N SER A 263 6.89 16.15 6.08
CA SER A 263 6.12 17.36 5.80
C SER A 263 6.42 18.44 6.84
N ASN A 264 6.27 18.11 8.12
CA ASN A 264 6.55 19.01 9.23
C ASN A 264 8.03 19.44 9.24
N LEU A 265 8.98 18.53 8.99
CA LEU A 265 10.40 18.86 8.96
C LEU A 265 10.72 19.82 7.81
N ARG A 266 10.20 19.56 6.61
CA ARG A 266 10.40 20.48 5.46
C ARG A 266 9.84 21.86 5.78
N PHE A 267 8.61 21.92 6.26
CA PHE A 267 7.99 23.18 6.66
C PHE A 267 8.84 23.92 7.71
N LEU A 268 9.28 23.23 8.76
CA LEU A 268 10.06 23.83 9.84
C LEU A 268 11.39 24.39 9.35
N VAL A 269 12.09 23.66 8.47
CA VAL A 269 13.34 24.11 7.84
C VAL A 269 13.10 25.43 7.10
N GLU A 270 12.06 25.49 6.26
CA GLU A 270 11.72 26.68 5.48
C GLU A 270 11.28 27.86 6.38
N ALA A 271 10.39 27.61 7.34
CA ALA A 271 9.88 28.62 8.28
C ALA A 271 10.97 29.16 9.23
N ALA A 272 12.01 28.37 9.49
CA ALA A 272 13.18 28.79 10.24
C ALA A 272 14.21 29.57 9.38
N GLY A 273 13.94 29.79 8.09
CA GLY A 273 14.83 30.52 7.18
C GLY A 273 16.00 29.68 6.65
N CYS A 274 15.90 28.35 6.70
CA CYS A 274 16.93 27.46 6.15
C CYS A 274 16.60 27.06 4.70
N GLU A 275 17.63 26.85 3.89
CA GLU A 275 17.53 26.27 2.55
C GLU A 275 17.59 24.74 2.65
N PHE A 276 16.59 24.05 2.13
CA PHE A 276 16.52 22.58 2.12
C PHE A 276 17.46 21.98 1.04
N VAL A 277 18.26 20.95 1.37
CA VAL A 277 19.28 20.39 0.47
C VAL A 277 19.19 18.86 0.37
N GLY A 278 18.54 18.34 -0.67
CA GLY A 278 18.47 16.90 -0.96
C GLY A 278 17.33 16.17 -0.24
N PRO A 279 17.26 14.83 -0.29
CA PRO A 279 16.11 14.08 0.24
C PRO A 279 16.11 13.98 1.77
N ILE A 280 14.92 13.83 2.36
CA ILE A 280 14.75 13.43 3.77
C ILE A 280 15.16 11.97 3.92
N ARG A 281 15.81 11.64 5.02
CA ARG A 281 16.27 10.29 5.37
C ARG A 281 15.68 9.87 6.70
N ILE A 282 15.47 8.57 6.86
CA ILE A 282 15.07 7.99 8.13
C ILE A 282 16.13 6.99 8.54
N ARG A 283 16.75 7.25 9.69
CA ARG A 283 17.76 6.40 10.29
C ARG A 283 17.18 5.69 11.49
N ARG A 284 17.37 4.37 11.57
CA ARG A 284 16.96 3.56 12.71
C ARG A 284 18.18 3.11 13.51
N GLY A 285 18.12 3.30 14.82
CA GLY A 285 19.05 2.77 15.81
C GLY A 285 18.30 2.56 17.13
N GLU A 286 18.91 2.95 18.25
CA GLU A 286 18.20 3.06 19.55
C GLU A 286 17.05 4.09 19.49
N THR A 287 17.08 4.97 18.49
CA THR A 287 16.03 5.94 18.17
C THR A 287 15.70 5.90 16.68
N LEU A 288 14.56 6.45 16.31
CA LEU A 288 14.17 6.73 14.93
C LEU A 288 14.44 8.20 14.63
N ASP A 289 15.42 8.49 13.80
CA ASP A 289 15.75 9.85 13.40
C ASP A 289 15.20 10.14 12.00
N VAL A 290 14.36 11.18 11.86
CA VAL A 290 13.90 11.71 10.57
C VAL A 290 14.66 12.99 10.30
N LEU A 291 15.55 12.98 9.31
CA LEU A 291 16.54 14.04 9.12
C LEU A 291 16.58 14.58 7.69
N ALA A 292 16.86 15.87 7.60
CA ALA A 292 17.02 16.62 6.38
C ALA A 292 18.36 17.35 6.41
N ARG A 293 19.06 17.37 5.27
CA ARG A 293 20.20 18.26 5.07
C ARG A 293 19.66 19.64 4.68
N ALA A 294 20.25 20.68 5.26
CA ALA A 294 19.86 22.06 4.99
C ALA A 294 21.08 23.00 5.05
N ARG A 295 20.87 24.27 4.72
CA ARG A 295 21.81 25.36 4.94
C ARG A 295 21.16 26.49 5.72
N HIS A 296 21.91 27.08 6.64
CA HIS A 296 21.55 28.30 7.34
C HIS A 296 22.73 29.27 7.23
N ASP A 297 22.50 30.46 6.69
CA ASP A 297 23.55 31.45 6.38
C ASP A 297 24.71 30.84 5.55
N GLY A 298 24.37 30.02 4.56
CA GLY A 298 25.33 29.33 3.68
C GLY A 298 26.08 28.15 4.32
N SER A 299 25.93 27.94 5.63
CA SER A 299 26.61 26.85 6.36
C SER A 299 25.79 25.56 6.31
N PRO A 300 26.38 24.41 5.94
CA PRO A 300 25.67 23.14 5.89
C PRO A 300 25.38 22.59 7.29
N LEU A 301 24.18 22.04 7.46
CA LEU A 301 23.74 21.41 8.70
C LEU A 301 22.74 20.27 8.43
N THR A 302 22.44 19.49 9.45
CA THR A 302 21.37 18.49 9.45
C THR A 302 20.34 18.87 10.51
N ILE A 303 19.06 18.90 10.15
CA ILE A 303 17.94 19.14 11.05
C ILE A 303 17.10 17.88 11.07
N GLY A 304 16.59 17.48 12.24
CA GLY A 304 15.70 16.34 12.28
C GLY A 304 14.88 16.24 13.54
N PHE A 305 13.95 15.30 13.48
CA PHE A 305 13.26 14.77 14.64
C PHE A 305 13.98 13.51 15.11
N GLN A 306 14.08 13.33 16.41
CA GLN A 306 14.45 12.07 17.04
C GLN A 306 13.25 11.53 17.80
N LEU A 307 12.89 10.28 17.52
CA LEU A 307 11.84 9.55 18.23
C LEU A 307 12.46 8.42 19.03
N ARG A 308 12.24 8.42 20.34
CA ARG A 308 12.73 7.39 21.27
C ARG A 308 11.76 6.21 21.35
N GLY A 309 12.25 5.07 21.81
CA GLY A 309 11.50 3.82 21.89
C GLY A 309 10.41 3.83 22.98
N PRO A 310 9.71 2.70 23.18
CA PRO A 310 8.58 2.57 24.11
C PRO A 310 8.96 2.76 25.59
N GLU A 311 10.26 2.79 25.92
CA GLU A 311 10.77 2.97 27.27
C GLU A 311 10.60 4.39 27.83
N VAL A 312 10.29 5.38 26.99
CA VAL A 312 10.01 6.75 27.42
C VAL A 312 8.54 7.13 27.24
N GLY A 313 8.05 8.00 28.12
CA GLY A 313 6.68 8.52 28.05
C GLY A 313 6.46 9.41 26.81
N PRO A 314 5.22 9.57 26.33
CA PRO A 314 4.92 10.34 25.11
C PRO A 314 5.50 11.76 25.09
N SER A 315 5.48 12.46 26.22
CA SER A 315 6.03 13.82 26.34
C SER A 315 7.56 13.91 26.18
N GLU A 316 8.27 12.79 26.25
CA GLU A 316 9.73 12.70 26.11
C GLU A 316 10.17 11.96 24.84
N ALA A 317 9.19 11.38 24.13
CA ALA A 317 9.45 10.53 22.98
C ALA A 317 9.96 11.32 21.78
N LEU A 318 9.57 12.59 21.61
CA LEU A 318 9.94 13.39 20.44
C LEU A 318 10.86 14.56 20.79
N GLY A 319 12.04 14.56 20.17
CA GLY A 319 13.00 15.65 20.22
C GLY A 319 13.26 16.27 18.85
N LEU A 320 13.57 17.56 18.83
CA LEU A 320 14.10 18.26 17.66
C LEU A 320 15.61 18.46 17.84
N PHE A 321 16.38 18.25 16.78
CA PHE A 321 17.83 18.43 16.80
C PHE A 321 18.37 19.18 15.59
N VAL A 322 19.53 19.80 15.80
CA VAL A 322 20.35 20.45 14.77
C VAL A 322 21.80 19.98 14.95
N GLU A 323 22.36 19.45 13.89
CA GLU A 323 23.75 19.01 13.80
C GLU A 323 24.50 19.94 12.84
N LYS A 324 25.56 20.60 13.32
CA LYS A 324 26.39 21.53 12.54
C LYS A 324 27.81 20.97 12.37
N GLY A 325 28.38 21.12 11.18
CA GLY A 325 29.75 20.75 10.87
C GLY A 325 29.89 19.55 9.93
N ARG A 326 31.14 19.14 9.67
CA ARG A 326 31.49 17.93 8.90
C ARG A 326 32.67 17.22 9.58
N GLY A 327 32.67 15.88 9.53
CA GLY A 327 33.80 15.09 10.00
C GLY A 327 33.89 15.02 11.52
N ARG A 328 35.08 15.31 12.10
CA ARG A 328 35.34 15.18 13.54
C ARG A 328 34.86 16.36 14.39
N SER A 329 34.45 17.46 13.76
CA SER A 329 34.00 18.68 14.46
C SER A 329 32.50 18.87 14.29
N VAL A 330 31.73 17.89 14.75
CA VAL A 330 30.27 17.93 14.75
C VAL A 330 29.79 18.47 16.09
N SER A 331 28.97 19.52 16.05
CA SER A 331 28.26 20.01 17.23
C SER A 331 26.78 19.64 17.10
N LEU A 332 26.23 19.04 18.16
CA LEU A 332 24.83 18.61 18.22
C LEU A 332 24.09 19.45 19.26
N ALA A 333 22.98 20.05 18.87
CA ALA A 333 22.04 20.71 19.78
C ALA A 333 20.68 20.00 19.67
N ARG A 334 20.07 19.65 20.81
CA ARG A 334 18.77 18.97 20.87
C ARG A 334 17.87 19.61 21.92
N LYS A 335 16.56 19.63 21.65
CA LYS A 335 15.53 20.01 22.61
C LYS A 335 14.33 19.07 22.48
N GLN A 336 13.78 18.64 23.61
CA GLN A 336 12.51 17.91 23.61
C GLN A 336 11.36 18.83 23.20
N LEU A 337 10.44 18.33 22.39
CA LEU A 337 9.23 19.04 22.03
C LEU A 337 8.18 18.83 23.14
N PRO A 338 7.55 19.90 23.64
CA PRO A 338 6.48 19.76 24.61
C PRO A 338 5.28 19.04 23.96
N ALA A 339 4.51 18.32 24.78
CA ALA A 339 3.25 17.73 24.33
C ALA A 339 2.28 18.83 23.84
N GLY A 340 1.67 18.62 22.69
CA GLY A 340 0.81 19.60 22.03
C GLY A 340 1.55 20.78 21.39
N ALA A 341 2.87 20.69 21.17
CA ALA A 341 3.61 21.74 20.47
C ALA A 341 3.03 22.03 19.09
N ASP A 342 2.60 23.27 18.89
CA ASP A 342 2.08 23.77 17.61
C ASP A 342 3.22 24.23 16.66
N GLU A 343 2.81 24.74 15.51
CA GLU A 343 3.70 25.28 14.49
C GLU A 343 4.65 26.36 15.03
N GLU A 344 4.08 27.40 15.66
CA GLU A 344 4.83 28.56 16.13
C GLU A 344 5.84 28.17 17.21
N THR A 345 5.42 27.34 18.16
CA THR A 345 6.28 26.81 19.23
C THR A 345 7.44 26.00 18.65
N THR A 346 7.15 25.14 17.68
CA THR A 346 8.16 24.26 17.09
C THR A 346 9.18 25.04 16.26
N VAL A 347 8.74 26.05 15.48
CA VAL A 347 9.64 26.97 14.75
C VAL A 347 10.51 27.77 15.71
N ALA A 348 9.95 28.28 16.82
CA ALA A 348 10.69 29.02 17.83
C ALA A 348 11.80 28.16 18.48
N ILE A 349 11.51 26.89 18.77
CA ILE A 349 12.51 25.94 19.27
C ILE A 349 13.62 25.73 18.25
N LEU A 350 13.28 25.52 16.97
CA LEU A 350 14.27 25.33 15.91
C LEU A 350 15.20 26.54 15.77
N ARG A 351 14.66 27.76 15.76
CA ARG A 351 15.46 29.00 15.69
C ARG A 351 16.44 29.11 16.86
N ARG A 352 16.03 28.73 18.08
CA ARG A 352 16.94 28.69 19.24
C ARG A 352 18.07 27.67 19.05
N LEU A 353 17.76 26.48 18.53
CA LEU A 353 18.77 25.45 18.23
C LEU A 353 19.76 25.91 17.14
N LEU A 354 19.29 26.67 16.14
CA LEU A 354 20.13 27.23 15.07
C LEU A 354 21.14 28.25 15.58
N VAL A 355 20.86 28.97 16.67
CA VAL A 355 21.82 29.95 17.26
C VAL A 355 22.67 29.33 18.38
N ALA A 356 22.21 28.25 19.00
CA ALA A 356 22.93 27.59 20.09
C ALA A 356 24.34 27.15 19.65
N LYS A 357 25.32 27.40 20.53
CA LYS A 357 26.63 26.73 20.48
C LYS A 357 26.38 25.27 20.84
N GLY A 358 26.46 24.37 19.87
CA GLY A 358 26.25 22.95 20.12
C GLY A 358 27.32 22.42 21.08
N THR A 359 26.98 21.38 21.84
CA THR A 359 27.98 20.60 22.56
C THR A 359 28.78 19.80 21.52
N THR A 360 30.11 19.85 21.62
CA THR A 360 30.98 18.95 20.85
C THR A 360 30.69 17.52 21.29
N ALA A 361 30.24 16.70 20.34
CA ALA A 361 29.90 15.30 20.55
C ALA A 361 31.15 14.44 20.79
#